data_AF-A0A356NUB2-F1
#
_entry.id   AF-A0A356NUB2-F1
#
_cell.length_a   1.000
_cell.length_b   1.000
_cell.length_c   1.000
_cell.angle_alpha   90.00
_cell.angle_beta   90.00
_cell.angle_gamma   90.00
#
_symmetry.space_group_name_H-M   'P 1'
#
loop_
_entity.id
_entity.type
_entity.pdbx_description
1 polymer ?
#
loop_
_entity_poly.entity_id
_entity_poly.type
_entity_poly.pdbx_seq_one_letter_code
_entity_poly.pdbx_strand_id
1 'polypeptide(L)' 'MIVRPVEETDRNAWERLYRGYADYYRVATDDAKLQTLFGWLLDPTHVCEGLVAEATTGDLVGL' A
#
# COMPACT_ATOMS: atom_id res chain seq x y z
N MET A 1 -3.09 -10.03 -14.53
CA MET A 1 -2.69 -8.97 -13.59
C MET A 1 -3.55 -7.76 -13.91
N ILE A 2 -4.05 -7.10 -12.87
CA ILE A 2 -4.82 -5.85 -12.99
C ILE A 2 -4.18 -4.79 -12.10
N VAL A 3 -4.28 -3.53 -12.50
CA VAL A 3 -3.92 -2.38 -11.65
C VAL A 3 -5.23 -1.69 -11.28
N ARG A 4 -5.45 -1.48 -9.99
CA ARG A 4 -6.66 -0.85 -9.46
C ARG A 4 -6.34 0.06 -8.27
N PRO A 5 -7.26 0.97 -7.89
CA PRO A 5 -7.15 1.68 -6.62
C PRO A 5 -7.00 0.72 -5.44
N VAL A 6 -6.24 1.15 -4.43
CA VAL A 6 -6.14 0.44 -3.16
C VAL A 6 -7.47 0.51 -2.42
N GLU A 7 -7.85 -0.60 -1.80
CA GLU A 7 -9.08 -0.73 -1.00
C GLU A 7 -8.73 -1.00 0.46
N GLU A 8 -9.68 -0.76 1.38
CA GLU A 8 -9.46 -0.95 2.81
C GLU A 8 -9.00 -2.39 3.15
N THR A 9 -9.53 -3.38 2.43
CA THR A 9 -9.18 -4.80 2.58
C THR A 9 -7.75 -5.13 2.19
N ASP A 10 -7.08 -4.27 1.43
CA ASP A 10 -5.70 -4.49 0.99
C ASP A 10 -4.68 -4.21 2.10
N ARG A 11 -5.10 -3.65 3.24
CA ARG A 11 -4.22 -3.12 4.28
C ARG A 11 -3.01 -4.01 4.60
N ASN A 12 -3.26 -5.27 4.89
CA ASN A 12 -2.21 -6.20 5.30
C ASN A 12 -1.25 -6.55 4.16
N ALA A 13 -1.77 -6.69 2.93
CA ALA A 13 -0.97 -7.02 1.76
C ALA A 13 -0.13 -5.81 1.29
N TRP A 14 -0.74 -4.62 1.28
CA TRP A 14 -0.07 -3.35 1.00
C TRP A 14 1.04 -3.08 2.02
N GLU A 15 0.77 -3.27 3.31
CA GLU A 15 1.76 -3.05 4.37
C GLU A 15 2.99 -3.95 4.21
N ARG A 16 2.78 -5.24 3.91
CA ARG A 16 3.88 -6.19 3.65
C ARG A 16 4.78 -5.70 2.52
N LEU A 17 4.18 -5.26 1.41
CA LEU A 17 4.92 -4.74 0.27
C LEU A 17 5.65 -3.43 0.62
N TYR A 18 5.00 -2.52 1.36
CA TYR A 18 5.58 -1.23 1.72
C TYR A 18 6.77 -1.39 2.67
N ARG A 19 6.69 -2.32 3.63
CA ARG A 19 7.82 -2.65 4.50
C ARG A 19 9.00 -3.17 3.68
N GLY A 20 8.77 -4.05 2.71
CA GLY A 20 9.82 -4.50 1.79
C GLY A 20 10.47 -3.34 1.00
N TYR A 21 9.66 -2.39 0.53
CA TYR A 21 10.15 -1.16 -0.10
C TYR A 21 10.98 -0.31 0.86
N ALA A 22 10.49 -0.07 2.07
CA ALA A 22 11.17 0.73 3.09
C ALA A 22 12.50 0.10 3.51
N ASP A 23 12.52 -1.23 3.70
CA ASP A 23 13.72 -2.00 4.02
C ASP A 23 14.77 -1.90 2.91
N TYR A 24 14.35 -2.02 1.64
CA TYR A 24 15.24 -1.87 0.49
C TYR A 24 15.92 -0.49 0.45
N TYR A 25 15.15 0.58 0.69
CA TYR A 25 15.66 1.95 0.74
C TYR A 25 16.28 2.33 2.11
N ARG A 26 16.31 1.41 3.07
CA ARG A 26 16.80 1.64 4.45
C ARG A 26 16.09 2.81 5.14
N VAL A 27 14.80 2.96 4.88
CA VAL A 27 13.94 3.98 5.48
C VAL A 27 13.27 3.40 6.72
N ALA A 28 13.54 4.00 7.88
CA ALA A 28 12.84 3.64 9.11
C ALA A 28 11.32 3.81 8.93
N THR A 29 10.58 2.77 9.29
CA THR A 29 9.13 2.69 9.16
C THR A 29 8.57 2.01 10.41
N ASP A 30 7.47 2.58 10.92
CA ASP A 30 6.72 2.09 12.06
C ASP A 30 5.22 2.02 11.73
N ASP A 31 4.45 1.45 12.63
CA ASP A 31 3.02 1.19 12.45
C ASP A 31 2.22 2.50 12.32
N ALA A 32 2.61 3.54 13.06
CA ALA A 32 1.94 4.85 13.04
C ALA A 32 2.10 5.53 11.67
N LYS A 33 3.31 5.48 11.09
CA LYS A 33 3.58 5.99 9.75
C LYS A 33 2.79 5.23 8.69
N LEU A 34 2.74 3.90 8.79
CA LEU A 34 1.98 3.08 7.86
C LEU A 34 0.48 3.33 7.96
N GLN A 35 -0.06 3.46 9.18
CA GLN A 35 -1.46 3.83 9.42
C GLN A 35 -1.80 5.16 8.76
N THR A 36 -0.93 6.16 8.94
CA THR A 36 -1.10 7.50 8.37
C THR A 36 -1.10 7.47 6.84
N LEU A 37 -0.08 6.87 6.24
CA LEU A 37 0.06 6.80 4.78
C LEU A 37 -1.14 6.10 4.14
N PHE A 38 -1.54 4.94 4.65
CA PHE A 38 -2.67 4.21 4.10
C PHE A 38 -3.99 4.95 4.28
N GLY A 39 -4.15 5.67 5.40
CA GLY A 39 -5.29 6.57 5.60
C GLY A 39 -5.36 7.64 4.51
N TRP A 40 -4.23 8.24 4.12
CA TRP A 40 -4.20 9.21 3.02
C TRP A 40 -4.60 8.59 1.67
N LEU A 41 -4.23 7.33 1.39
CA LEU A 41 -4.57 6.68 0.13
C LEU A 41 -6.06 6.35 0.00
N LEU A 42 -6.77 6.21 1.13
CA LEU A 42 -8.21 5.93 1.17
C LEU A 42 -9.06 7.20 1.30
N ASP A 43 -8.44 8.34 1.60
CA ASP A 43 -9.14 9.62 1.76
C ASP A 43 -9.33 10.31 0.40
N PRO A 44 -10.56 10.39 -0.15
CA PRO A 44 -10.81 11.02 -1.44
C PRO A 44 -10.56 12.53 -1.44
N THR A 45 -10.39 13.14 -0.27
CA THR A 45 -10.06 14.56 -0.12
C THR A 45 -8.56 14.82 -0.01
N HIS A 46 -7.76 13.78 0.18
CA HIS A 46 -6.30 13.88 0.20
C HIS A 46 -5.74 13.81 -1.22
N VAL A 47 -4.64 14.53 -1.46
CA VAL A 47 -4.00 14.59 -2.80
C VAL A 47 -3.23 13.33 -3.19
N CYS A 48 -3.14 12.34 -2.28
CA CYS A 48 -2.35 11.14 -2.53
C CYS A 48 -3.26 10.04 -3.04
N GLU A 49 -2.90 9.44 -4.17
CA GLU A 49 -3.59 8.30 -4.74
C GLU A 49 -2.79 7.02 -4.51
N GLY A 50 -3.47 5.92 -4.21
CA GLY A 50 -2.88 4.60 -4.05
C GLY A 50 -3.36 3.64 -5.14
N LEU A 51 -2.42 3.09 -5.91
CA LEU A 51 -2.69 2.02 -6.87
C LEU A 51 -1.95 0.76 -6.44
N VAL A 52 -2.57 -0.39 -6.67
CA VAL A 52 -1.97 -1.70 -6.40
C VAL A 52 -2.04 -2.58 -7.64
N ALA A 53 -1.02 -3.41 -7.82
CA ALA A 53 -1.01 -4.45 -8.85
C ALA A 53 -1.44 -5.78 -8.23
N GLU A 54 -2.54 -6.33 -8.72
CA GLU A 54 -3.10 -7.61 -8.27
C GLU A 54 -2.83 -8.70 -9.31
N ALA A 55 -2.22 -9.80 -8.87
CA ALA A 55 -2.01 -10.99 -9.68
C ALA A 55 -3.33 -11.73 -9.94
N THR A 56 -3.36 -12.62 -10.92
CA THR A 56 -4.57 -13.45 -11.19
C THR A 56 -4.93 -14.39 -10.05
N THR A 57 -4.02 -14.60 -9.09
CA THR A 57 -4.24 -15.38 -7.86
C THR A 57 -4.96 -14.58 -6.76
N GLY A 58 -5.12 -13.27 -6.93
CA GLY A 58 -5.64 -12.35 -5.91
C GLY A 58 -4.58 -11.71 -5.02
N ASP A 59 -3.30 -12.10 -5.16
CA ASP A 59 -2.22 -11.53 -4.37
C ASP A 59 -1.83 -10.14 -4.88
N LEU A 60 -1.67 -9.18 -3.96
CA LEU A 60 -0.98 -7.95 -4.28
C LEU A 60 0.51 -8.20 -4.47
N VAL A 61 1.01 -7.80 -5.64
CA VAL A 61 2.41 -7.96 -6.07
C VAL A 61 3.11 -6.63 -6.32
N GLY A 62 2.40 -5.51 -6.24
CA GLY A 62 2.95 -4.18 -6.40
C GLY A 62 2.09 -3.10 -5.72
N LEU A 63 2.75 -1.98 -5.41
CA LEU A 63 2.23 -0.74 -4.85
C LEU A 63 2.90 0.45 -5.52
#